data_AF-A0A517I3D2-F1
#
_entry.id   AF-A0A517I3D2-F1
#
_cell.length_a   1.000
_cell.length_b   1.000
_cell.length_c   1.000
_cell.angle_alpha   90.00
_cell.angle_beta   90.00
_cell.angle_gamma   90.00
#
_symmetry.space_group_name_H-M   'P 1'
#
loop_
_entity.id
_entity.type
_entity.pdbx_description
1 polymer ?
#
loop_
_entity_poly.entity_id
_entity_poly.type
_entity_poly.pdbx_seq_one_letter_code
_entity_poly.pdbx_strand_id
1 'polypeptide(L)'
;MYRRTSHVHKLDVLSVDTSSVLQIGDSGQIDAVANILAVQREQAIFYENEFMFENYSAFSVPLTPPSLSDPICIDTFHDCPYIFIRKVEVPFVAGSSVVHIGSNESIKLETRVVNIRHIFEEEPTTRGRG
;
A
#
# COMPACT_ATOMS: atom_id res chain seq x y z
N MET A 1 10.56 21.33 24.16
CA MET A 1 10.94 20.00 23.63
C MET A 1 11.31 20.18 22.17
N TYR A 2 12.52 19.82 21.75
CA TYR A 2 12.96 20.03 20.37
C TYR A 2 12.28 18.99 19.45
N ARG A 3 11.65 19.45 18.38
CA ARG A 3 11.04 18.58 17.36
C ARG A 3 12.17 17.87 16.60
N ARG A 4 12.05 16.56 16.42
CA ARG A 4 13.03 15.79 15.65
C ARG A 4 13.02 16.23 14.19
N THR A 5 14.21 16.43 13.63
CA THR A 5 14.40 16.83 12.23
C THR A 5 15.20 15.76 11.50
N SER A 6 14.66 15.27 10.39
CA SER A 6 15.31 14.31 9.52
C SER A 6 16.19 15.03 8.49
N HIS A 7 17.49 14.83 8.56
CA HIS A 7 18.48 15.31 7.61
C HIS A 7 18.83 14.21 6.61
N VAL A 8 18.12 14.17 5.49
CA VAL A 8 18.36 13.21 4.42
C VAL A 8 19.25 13.84 3.36
N HIS A 9 20.45 13.28 3.16
CA HIS A 9 21.42 13.82 2.20
C HIS A 9 21.06 13.48 0.75
N LYS A 10 20.52 12.29 0.49
CA LYS A 10 20.05 11.88 -0.83
C LYS A 10 18.78 11.05 -0.72
N LEU A 11 17.79 11.36 -1.54
CA LEU A 11 16.58 10.58 -1.73
C LEU A 11 16.50 10.20 -3.21
N ASP A 12 16.54 8.91 -3.49
CA ASP A 12 16.32 8.36 -4.84
C ASP A 12 14.99 7.59 -4.81
N VAL A 13 13.96 8.12 -5.48
CA VAL A 13 12.69 7.42 -5.70
C VAL A 13 12.52 7.18 -7.18
N LEU A 14 12.51 5.91 -7.59
CA LEU A 14 12.48 5.56 -9.01
C LEU A 14 11.06 5.68 -9.58
N SER A 15 10.02 5.29 -8.83
CA SER A 15 8.63 5.46 -9.26
C SER A 15 7.64 5.48 -8.09
N VAL A 16 6.58 6.28 -8.24
CA VAL A 16 5.44 6.41 -7.33
C VAL A 16 4.19 6.21 -8.17
N ASP A 17 3.42 5.16 -7.86
CA ASP A 17 2.28 4.71 -8.66
C ASP A 17 0.95 4.88 -7.89
N THR A 18 -0.12 4.34 -8.46
CA THR A 18 -1.51 4.40 -8.02
C THR A 18 -1.70 4.42 -6.51
N SER A 19 -2.44 5.43 -6.07
CA SER A 19 -2.78 5.70 -4.67
C SER A 19 -1.57 5.73 -3.73
N SER A 20 -0.39 6.18 -4.16
CA SER A 20 0.80 6.30 -3.31
C SER A 20 1.30 7.73 -3.19
N VAL A 21 2.02 8.02 -2.11
CA VAL A 21 2.46 9.39 -1.79
C VAL A 21 3.93 9.40 -1.41
N LEU A 22 4.69 10.33 -1.98
CA LEU A 22 5.99 10.76 -1.47
C LEU A 22 5.79 12.09 -0.73
N GLN A 23 5.93 12.06 0.59
CA GLN A 23 5.74 13.20 1.48
C GLN A 23 7.07 13.60 2.12
N ILE A 24 7.44 14.87 1.96
CA ILE A 24 8.62 15.47 2.61
C ILE A 24 8.15 16.66 3.45
N GLY A 25 8.52 16.67 4.72
CA GLY A 25 8.03 17.62 5.71
C GLY A 25 7.05 16.99 6.69
N ASP A 26 6.67 17.74 7.72
CA ASP A 26 5.79 17.22 8.77
C ASP A 26 4.33 17.15 8.29
N SER A 27 3.60 16.16 8.81
CA SER A 27 2.17 15.94 8.50
C SER A 27 1.41 15.71 9.81
N GLY A 28 0.15 16.15 9.91
CA GLY A 28 -0.69 15.77 11.05
C GLY A 28 -1.18 14.33 10.91
N GLN A 29 -1.91 14.09 9.83
CA GLN A 29 -2.52 12.80 9.54
C GLN A 29 -2.23 12.36 8.09
N ILE A 30 -1.98 11.07 7.90
CA ILE A 30 -1.81 10.44 6.59
C ILE A 30 -2.81 9.29 6.51
N ASP A 31 -3.88 9.47 5.75
CA ASP A 31 -4.85 8.42 5.46
C ASP A 31 -4.75 8.05 3.98
N ALA A 32 -4.53 6.78 3.69
CA ALA A 32 -4.59 6.27 2.32
C ALA A 32 -5.33 4.94 2.26
N VAL A 33 -6.04 4.73 1.15
CA VAL A 33 -6.82 3.53 0.87
C VAL A 33 -6.64 3.12 -0.59
N ALA A 34 -6.43 1.83 -0.85
CA ALA A 34 -6.32 1.28 -2.19
C ALA A 34 -7.07 -0.06 -2.31
N ASN A 35 -8.04 -0.11 -3.22
CA ASN A 35 -8.72 -1.33 -3.63
C ASN A 35 -8.23 -1.71 -5.04
N ILE A 36 -7.64 -2.90 -5.18
CA ILE A 36 -6.95 -3.32 -6.40
C ILE A 36 -7.50 -4.67 -6.85
N LEU A 37 -8.03 -4.71 -8.08
CA LEU A 37 -8.36 -5.93 -8.81
C LEU A 37 -7.26 -6.17 -9.84
N ALA A 38 -6.40 -7.15 -9.58
CA ALA A 38 -5.29 -7.50 -10.46
C ALA A 38 -5.67 -8.72 -11.30
N VAL A 39 -6.25 -8.47 -12.48
CA VAL A 39 -6.73 -9.50 -13.39
C VAL A 39 -5.66 -9.84 -14.42
N GLN A 40 -5.20 -11.08 -14.40
CA GLN A 40 -4.29 -11.65 -15.39
C GLN A 40 -5.06 -12.59 -16.32
N ARG A 41 -5.01 -12.33 -17.63
CA ARG A 41 -5.69 -13.15 -18.64
C ARG A 41 -4.70 -13.70 -19.64
N GLU A 42 -4.93 -14.95 -20.05
CA GLU A 42 -4.22 -15.56 -21.17
C GLU A 42 -4.71 -15.00 -22.53
N GLN A 43 -6.00 -14.62 -22.63
CA GLN A 43 -6.57 -13.94 -23.79
C GLN A 43 -7.28 -12.64 -23.36
N ALA A 44 -7.05 -11.57 -24.13
CA ALA A 44 -7.53 -10.24 -23.83
C ALA A 44 -9.00 -10.02 -24.25
N ILE A 45 -9.93 -10.75 -23.63
CA ILE A 45 -11.39 -10.56 -23.82
C ILE A 45 -11.91 -9.67 -22.70
N PHE A 46 -12.52 -8.52 -23.02
CA PHE A 46 -13.04 -7.57 -22.03
C PHE A 46 -14.56 -7.39 -22.19
N TYR A 47 -15.29 -7.47 -21.08
CA TYR A 47 -16.71 -7.14 -21.02
C TYR A 47 -16.94 -5.85 -20.23
N GLU A 48 -18.00 -5.12 -20.57
CA GLU A 48 -18.46 -4.00 -19.75
C GLU A 48 -18.93 -4.52 -18.38
N ASN A 49 -18.54 -3.83 -17.30
CA ASN A 49 -18.95 -4.11 -15.91
C ASN A 49 -18.58 -5.49 -15.33
N GLU A 50 -17.52 -6.12 -15.85
CA GLU A 50 -17.12 -7.48 -15.43
C GLU A 50 -16.63 -7.56 -13.97
N PHE A 51 -15.98 -6.51 -13.48
CA PHE A 51 -15.35 -6.51 -12.16
C PHE A 51 -15.82 -5.35 -11.30
N MET A 52 -16.84 -5.63 -10.49
CA MET A 52 -17.35 -4.74 -9.45
C MET A 52 -16.74 -5.15 -8.11
N PHE A 53 -16.25 -4.18 -7.32
CA PHE A 53 -15.64 -4.48 -6.02
C PHE A 53 -16.64 -5.14 -5.07
N GLU A 54 -17.93 -4.83 -5.21
CA GLU A 54 -19.04 -5.39 -4.45
C GLU A 54 -19.16 -6.92 -4.62
N ASN A 55 -18.63 -7.48 -5.71
CA ASN A 55 -18.65 -8.91 -5.97
C ASN A 55 -17.61 -9.69 -5.14
N TYR A 56 -16.68 -9.01 -4.47
CA TYR A 56 -15.63 -9.64 -3.68
C TYR A 56 -15.72 -9.21 -2.22
N SER A 57 -16.01 -10.17 -1.34
CA SER A 57 -16.08 -9.94 0.11
C SER A 57 -14.81 -9.31 0.68
N ALA A 58 -13.66 -9.56 0.06
CA ALA A 58 -12.38 -8.95 0.41
C ALA A 58 -12.43 -7.42 0.48
N PHE A 59 -13.30 -6.74 -0.29
CA PHE A 59 -13.45 -5.27 -0.25
C PHE A 59 -14.48 -4.76 0.77
N SER A 60 -15.28 -5.64 1.37
CA SER A 60 -16.36 -5.27 2.30
C SER A 60 -16.10 -5.70 3.75
N VAL A 61 -15.12 -6.57 4.00
CA VAL A 61 -14.77 -7.00 5.37
C VAL A 61 -14.22 -5.82 6.17
N PRO A 62 -14.80 -5.42 7.32
CA PRO A 62 -14.26 -4.31 8.10
C PRO A 62 -12.87 -4.64 8.67
N LEU A 63 -11.96 -3.66 8.65
CA LEU A 63 -10.70 -3.76 9.42
C LEU A 63 -11.01 -3.64 10.90
N THR A 64 -10.58 -4.62 11.69
CA THR A 64 -10.62 -4.52 13.15
C THR A 64 -9.47 -3.62 13.60
N PRO A 65 -9.73 -2.45 14.21
CA PRO A 65 -8.66 -1.64 14.77
C PRO A 65 -7.97 -2.42 15.90
N PRO A 66 -6.67 -2.17 16.16
CA PRO A 66 -6.02 -2.75 17.33
C PRO A 66 -6.84 -2.40 18.58
N SER A 67 -6.98 -3.37 19.49
CA SER A 67 -7.67 -3.16 20.76
C SER A 67 -7.05 -1.95 21.48
N LEU A 68 -7.90 -1.04 21.96
CA LEU A 68 -7.47 0.08 22.80
C LEU A 68 -6.67 -0.47 23.98
N SER A 69 -5.36 -0.28 23.96
CA SER A 69 -4.52 -0.48 25.14
C SER A 69 -4.81 0.65 26.13
N ASP A 70 -4.68 0.36 27.43
CA ASP A 70 -4.76 1.38 28.48
C ASP A 70 -3.87 2.59 28.13
N PRO A 71 -4.28 3.82 28.48
CA PRO A 71 -3.48 5.00 28.20
C PRO A 71 -2.15 4.91 28.96
N ILE A 72 -1.06 4.69 28.22
CA ILE A 72 0.31 4.72 28.76
C ILE A 72 0.87 6.12 28.55
N CYS A 73 1.41 6.73 29.60
CA CYS A 73 2.16 7.97 29.48
C CYS A 73 3.60 7.67 29.06
N ILE A 74 4.03 8.19 27.91
CA ILE A 74 5.39 8.03 27.40
C ILE A 74 6.02 9.43 27.29
N ASP A 75 7.02 9.70 28.13
CA ASP A 75 7.87 10.87 27.98
C ASP A 75 9.12 10.48 27.19
N THR A 76 9.30 11.10 26.03
CA THR A 76 10.46 10.83 25.15
C THR A 76 11.45 11.99 25.20
N PHE A 77 12.69 11.70 25.55
CA PHE A 77 13.80 12.66 25.48
C PHE A 77 14.69 12.37 24.27
N HIS A 78 15.10 13.43 23.56
CA HIS A 78 15.97 13.33 22.38
C HIS A 78 17.30 14.02 22.65
N ASP A 79 18.32 13.25 23.04
CA ASP A 79 19.69 13.78 23.26
C ASP A 79 20.23 14.50 22.02
N CYS A 80 19.89 13.98 20.82
CA CYS A 80 20.14 14.62 19.54
C CYS A 80 18.82 14.72 18.76
N PRO A 81 18.35 15.95 18.43
CA PRO A 81 17.11 16.14 17.69
C PRO A 81 17.27 15.86 16.19
N TYR A 82 18.48 15.58 15.72
CA TYR A 82 18.80 15.40 14.31
C TYR A 82 19.00 13.94 13.95
N ILE A 83 18.27 13.48 12.94
CA ILE A 83 18.43 12.14 12.36
C ILE A 83 19.15 12.30 11.03
N PHE A 84 20.44 11.97 10.98
CA PHE A 84 21.24 12.08 9.76
C PHE A 84 21.18 10.79 8.95
N ILE A 85 20.68 10.90 7.72
CA ILE A 85 20.51 9.78 6.80
C ILE A 85 21.27 10.10 5.52
N ARG A 86 22.21 9.23 5.14
CA ARG A 86 23.06 9.46 3.96
C ARG A 86 22.31 9.26 2.64
N LYS A 87 21.53 8.20 2.55
CA LYS A 87 20.81 7.83 1.33
C LYS A 87 19.55 7.08 1.70
N VAL A 88 18.44 7.46 1.08
CA VAL A 88 17.19 6.69 1.02
C VAL A 88 16.97 6.31 -0.43
N GLU A 89 16.73 5.03 -0.68
CA GLU A 89 16.48 4.50 -2.03
C GLU A 89 15.17 3.73 -2.02
N VAL A 90 14.24 4.18 -2.85
CA VAL A 90 12.89 3.62 -2.97
C VAL A 90 12.64 3.29 -4.44
N PRO A 91 12.80 2.02 -4.84
CA PRO A 91 12.62 1.64 -6.25
C PRO A 91 11.19 1.87 -6.75
N PHE A 92 10.20 1.62 -5.90
CA PHE A 92 8.81 1.69 -6.30
C PHE A 92 7.90 1.77 -5.07
N VAL A 93 6.83 2.57 -5.16
CA VAL A 93 5.71 2.55 -4.20
C VAL A 93 4.38 2.56 -4.94
N ALA A 94 3.45 1.71 -4.50
CA ALA A 94 2.11 1.56 -5.08
C ALA A 94 1.09 1.13 -4.01
N GLY A 95 -0.19 1.39 -4.29
CA GLY A 95 -1.32 0.82 -3.56
C GLY A 95 -1.42 1.26 -2.11
N SER A 96 -1.67 2.55 -1.86
CA SER A 96 -1.76 3.13 -0.50
C SER A 96 -0.43 3.09 0.27
N SER A 97 0.69 3.13 -0.46
CA SER A 97 2.03 3.22 0.13
C SER A 97 2.46 4.68 0.29
N VAL A 98 3.12 5.00 1.40
CA VAL A 98 3.59 6.35 1.68
C VAL A 98 5.07 6.35 2.06
N VAL A 99 5.89 7.08 1.30
CA VAL A 99 7.26 7.43 1.69
C VAL A 99 7.20 8.76 2.41
N HIS A 100 7.42 8.77 3.72
CA HIS A 100 7.36 10.00 4.52
C HIS A 100 8.70 10.34 5.15
N ILE A 101 9.20 11.55 4.87
CA ILE A 101 10.38 12.13 5.53
C ILE A 101 9.92 13.35 6.33
N GLY A 102 9.61 13.13 7.60
CA GLY A 102 9.14 14.16 8.52
C GLY A 102 8.50 13.55 9.76
N SER A 103 7.91 14.39 10.60
CA SER A 103 7.12 13.95 11.76
C SER A 103 5.66 13.74 11.36
N ASN A 104 5.03 12.73 11.94
CA ASN A 104 3.59 12.49 11.79
C ASN A 104 2.92 12.15 13.14
N GLU A 105 1.64 12.52 13.29
CA GLU A 105 0.86 12.19 14.49
C GLU A 105 0.04 10.90 14.33
N SER A 106 -0.60 10.71 13.18
CA SER A 106 -1.40 9.53 12.86
C SER A 106 -1.27 9.08 11.40
N ILE A 107 -1.03 7.79 11.18
CA ILE A 107 -1.00 7.16 9.87
C ILE A 107 -2.00 6.01 9.83
N LYS A 108 -2.90 6.02 8.85
CA LYS A 108 -3.80 4.91 8.53
C LYS A 108 -3.69 4.57 7.05
N LEU A 109 -3.16 3.38 6.74
CA LEU A 109 -3.03 2.88 5.38
C LEU A 109 -3.84 1.59 5.25
N GLU A 110 -4.64 1.48 4.20
CA GLU A 110 -5.45 0.30 3.92
C GLU A 110 -5.30 -0.12 2.46
N THR A 111 -4.88 -1.37 2.25
CA THR A 111 -4.72 -1.92 0.90
C THR A 111 -5.43 -3.26 0.83
N ARG A 112 -6.30 -3.42 -0.17
CA ARG A 112 -7.01 -4.66 -0.47
C ARG A 112 -6.72 -5.06 -1.90
N VAL A 113 -6.22 -6.27 -2.08
CA VAL A 113 -5.83 -6.77 -3.39
C VAL A 113 -6.49 -8.12 -3.64
N VAL A 114 -7.21 -8.22 -4.75
CA VAL A 114 -7.74 -9.48 -5.26
C VAL A 114 -7.05 -9.78 -6.58
N ASN A 115 -6.27 -10.86 -6.60
CA ASN A 115 -5.59 -11.35 -7.80
C ASN A 115 -6.48 -12.41 -8.48
N ILE A 116 -6.78 -12.22 -9.77
CA ILE A 116 -7.63 -13.12 -10.55
C ILE A 116 -6.83 -13.62 -11.75
N ARG A 117 -6.82 -14.92 -11.99
CA ARG A 117 -6.17 -15.51 -13.17
C ARG A 117 -7.20 -16.25 -14.02
N HIS A 118 -7.33 -15.86 -15.28
CA HIS A 118 -8.13 -16.57 -16.28
C HIS A 118 -7.20 -17.44 -17.13
N ILE A 119 -7.42 -18.75 -17.07
CA ILE A 119 -6.65 -19.79 -17.77
C ILE A 119 -7.60 -20.49 -18.74
N PHE A 120 -7.17 -20.78 -19.97
CA PHE A 120 -7.97 -21.61 -20.88
C PHE A 120 -7.79 -23.10 -20.54
N GLU A 121 -8.89 -23.83 -20.40
CA GLU A 121 -8.84 -25.28 -20.45
C GLU A 121 -8.80 -25.73 -21.90
N GLU A 122 -7.77 -26.50 -22.28
CA GLU A 122 -7.78 -27.25 -23.53
C GLU A 122 -8.89 -28.32 -23.46
N GLU A 123 -9.76 -28.39 -24.47
CA GLU A 123 -10.75 -29.47 -24.54
C GLU A 123 -10.03 -30.83 -24.46
N PRO A 124 -10.49 -31.76 -23.61
CA PRO A 124 -9.89 -33.07 -23.55
C PRO A 124 -10.01 -33.72 -24.93
N THR A 125 -8.87 -34.02 -25.56
CA THR A 125 -8.86 -34.70 -26.85
C THR A 125 -9.62 -36.02 -26.71
N THR A 126 -10.86 -36.06 -27.20
CA THR A 126 -11.62 -37.29 -27.33
C THR A 126 -10.90 -38.13 -28.38
N ARG A 127 -9.89 -38.90 -27.99
CA ARG A 127 -9.29 -39.93 -28.84
C ARG A 127 -10.35 -40.99 -29.06
N GLY A 128 -11.08 -40.85 -30.18
CA GLY A 128 -11.99 -41.84 -30.68
C GLY A 128 -11.31 -43.20 -30.72
N ARG A 129 -11.87 -44.17 -29.99
CA ARG A 129 -11.63 -45.58 -30.24
C ARG A 129 -12.49 -45.97 -31.44
N GLY A 130 -11.86 -45.97 -32.61
CA GLY A 130 -12.31 -46.78 -33.74
C GLY A 130 -11.83 -48.22 -33.59
#